data_AF-A0AAV1IDJ3-F1
#
_entry.id   AF-A0AAV1IDJ3-F1
#
_cell.length_a   1.000
_cell.length_b   1.000
_cell.length_c   1.000
_cell.angle_alpha   90.00
_cell.angle_beta   90.00
_cell.angle_gamma   90.00
#
_symmetry.space_group_name_H-M   'P 1'
#
loop_
_entity.id
_entity.type
_entity.pdbx_description
1 polymer ?
#
loop_
_entity_poly.entity_id
_entity_poly.type
_entity_poly.pdbx_seq_one_letter_code
_entity_poly.pdbx_strand_id
1 'polypeptide(L)'
;MALTTLGSVRSIGFLRLSTRKSFSCVTGLVQHLSHCQIYRSCRAWNVLHTTEIWHLRDALLTQATNKRADQGTAEQSTGGNEDFYIHALLLLFFASQNRPLVATRGFVEVVLEMFLQGISLSEMEAMMAVARLESGGQLVGDLDQEVMLSWAAMVFLTLQAIGLPMTASGEGRRARAQGSASAGQMERGMASFVRQTISMYRGGFDSRRMLLTQSLADATVESGSMSAGTKYMQQNTRLVVLTLEAVRESGMRVEAQLEPSVLTSAAGEDSMSSGSVDMTSSSGDSSSDEGPPLPPPAQFEPTQWHTSAEAPEPSESADADRAGSDWGASTSGRQPVDFIFGFLPEARKQELAAGRGATVHQMEVRSTALRLFMAFIGAQAKSLYAVQAFIKQARRCYGKGWSVQELYEQLTSEEKYQGTSGGALQVRTPNPADQQRLSGHVFAQWLSIAYMTFAQMGAPPGHGNENKTGWAWIDTQPGQHLQILEAYRLADLVGNTLRLQAERDAMESGKSLPASSAAEAALREHFSGEEGDKAVQQQVEESGSIVVVEDPSLRQTSPMLVMISQFTGLVKLGRDLILSERETA
;
A
#
# COMPACT_ATOMS: atom_id res chain seq x y z
N MET A 1 -29.14 -70.76 -3.12
CA MET A 1 -27.70 -70.99 -3.35
C MET A 1 -27.05 -69.62 -3.47
N ALA A 2 -26.13 -69.15 -2.67
CA ALA A 2 -25.57 -69.49 -1.36
C ALA A 2 -25.06 -68.12 -0.87
N LEU A 3 -25.54 -67.65 0.30
CA LEU A 3 -24.73 -67.46 1.53
C LEU A 3 -23.70 -66.32 1.34
N THR A 4 -23.56 -65.27 2.16
CA THR A 4 -23.83 -65.10 3.61
C THR A 4 -23.35 -63.67 3.97
N THR A 5 -24.14 -62.82 4.64
CA THR A 5 -24.03 -62.41 6.09
C THR A 5 -22.77 -61.62 6.47
N LEU A 6 -22.71 -60.61 7.35
CA LEU A 6 -23.46 -60.09 8.51
C LEU A 6 -23.16 -58.56 8.55
N GLY A 7 -23.88 -57.63 9.18
CA GLY A 7 -24.57 -57.58 10.48
C GLY A 7 -24.34 -56.16 11.01
N SER A 8 -25.39 -55.42 11.39
CA SER A 8 -25.75 -55.15 12.80
C SER A 8 -24.76 -54.17 13.50
N VAL A 9 -25.07 -53.08 14.22
CA VAL A 9 -26.25 -52.36 14.72
C VAL A 9 -25.70 -51.37 15.77
N ARG A 10 -26.36 -50.21 15.94
CA ARG A 10 -26.41 -49.33 17.15
C ARG A 10 -25.23 -48.42 17.53
N SER A 11 -25.62 -47.13 17.57
CA SER A 11 -25.65 -46.25 18.76
C SER A 11 -24.31 -45.84 19.35
N ILE A 12 -23.94 -44.58 19.15
CA ILE A 12 -22.90 -43.89 19.91
C ILE A 12 -23.52 -42.66 20.56
N GLY A 13 -23.35 -42.60 21.88
CA GLY A 13 -23.89 -41.58 22.75
C GLY A 13 -23.09 -40.28 22.73
N PHE A 14 -23.76 -39.26 23.26
CA PHE A 14 -23.21 -37.99 23.66
C PHE A 14 -22.05 -38.18 24.65
N LEU A 15 -20.86 -37.71 24.29
CA LEU A 15 -19.76 -37.46 25.22
C LEU A 15 -19.16 -36.09 24.94
N ARG A 16 -19.45 -35.15 25.85
CA ARG A 16 -18.68 -33.93 26.08
C ARG A 16 -17.23 -34.33 26.38
N LEU A 17 -16.28 -33.88 25.55
CA LEU A 17 -14.86 -33.96 25.87
C LEU A 17 -14.20 -32.58 25.77
N SER A 18 -13.51 -32.28 26.87
CA SER A 18 -12.79 -31.07 27.21
C SER A 18 -11.56 -30.87 26.32
N THR A 19 -11.51 -29.75 25.59
CA THR A 19 -10.36 -29.33 24.77
C THR A 19 -9.36 -28.55 25.62
N ARG A 20 -8.37 -29.22 26.22
CA ARG A 20 -7.22 -28.51 26.81
C ARG A 20 -5.86 -29.22 26.77
N LYS A 21 -5.67 -30.30 26.00
CA LYS A 21 -4.36 -31.01 25.96
C LYS A 21 -3.78 -31.38 24.59
N SER A 22 -4.35 -30.96 23.46
CA SER A 22 -3.80 -31.32 22.13
C SER A 22 -2.95 -30.23 21.46
N PHE A 23 -2.65 -29.11 22.11
CA PHE A 23 -1.92 -28.00 21.47
C PHE A 23 -0.40 -28.21 21.35
N SER A 24 0.20 -29.19 22.05
CA SER A 24 1.67 -29.39 22.00
C SER A 24 2.14 -30.35 20.90
N CYS A 25 1.24 -31.10 20.24
CA CYS A 25 1.61 -32.02 19.17
C CYS A 25 1.41 -31.42 17.77
N VAL A 26 0.63 -30.33 17.66
CA VAL A 26 0.32 -29.66 16.38
C VAL A 26 1.42 -28.66 15.98
N THR A 27 2.16 -28.09 16.93
CA THR A 27 3.26 -27.15 16.62
C THR A 27 4.45 -27.81 15.93
N GLY A 28 4.73 -29.09 16.21
CA GLY A 28 5.78 -29.85 15.52
C GLY A 28 5.43 -30.22 14.07
N LEU A 29 4.15 -30.46 13.77
CA LEU A 29 3.70 -30.81 12.42
C LEU A 29 3.60 -29.59 11.50
N VAL A 30 3.26 -28.42 12.04
CA VAL A 30 3.18 -27.15 11.30
C VAL A 30 4.58 -26.65 10.89
N GLN A 31 5.61 -26.91 11.70
CA GLN A 31 6.99 -26.54 11.35
C GLN A 31 7.53 -27.39 10.19
N HIS A 32 7.14 -28.66 10.10
CA HIS A 32 7.55 -29.56 9.02
C HIS A 32 6.78 -29.37 7.69
N LEU A 33 5.56 -28.83 7.75
CA LEU A 33 4.73 -28.57 6.56
C LEU A 33 5.00 -27.19 5.92
N SER A 34 5.74 -26.30 6.59
CA SER A 34 6.14 -24.98 6.05
C SER A 34 7.11 -25.06 4.86
N HIS A 35 7.67 -26.24 4.56
CA HIS A 35 8.62 -26.48 3.47
C HIS A 35 8.03 -27.21 2.24
N CYS A 36 6.74 -27.57 2.23
CA CYS A 36 6.13 -28.27 1.09
C CYS A 36 5.40 -27.33 0.13
N GLN A 37 5.92 -27.18 -1.10
CA GLN A 37 5.27 -26.50 -2.23
C GLN A 37 3.85 -27.06 -2.56
N ILE A 38 3.52 -28.26 -2.09
CA ILE A 38 2.24 -28.96 -2.33
C ILE A 38 1.06 -28.25 -1.64
N TYR A 39 1.28 -27.48 -0.55
CA TYR A 39 0.19 -26.78 0.15
C TYR A 39 -0.37 -25.60 -0.66
N ARG A 40 0.38 -25.05 -1.64
CA ARG A 40 -0.13 -24.03 -2.57
C ARG A 40 -1.13 -24.61 -3.58
N SER A 41 -0.98 -25.88 -3.96
CA SER A 41 -1.83 -26.53 -4.97
C SER A 41 -3.19 -27.00 -4.41
N CYS A 42 -3.28 -27.36 -3.12
CA CYS A 42 -4.56 -27.76 -2.51
C CYS A 42 -5.53 -26.60 -2.25
N ARG A 43 -5.07 -25.33 -2.34
CA ARG A 43 -5.92 -24.14 -2.19
C ARG A 43 -6.86 -23.91 -3.39
N ALA A 44 -6.57 -24.53 -4.54
CA ALA A 44 -7.36 -24.41 -5.76
C ALA A 44 -8.69 -25.18 -5.74
N TRP A 45 -8.82 -26.20 -4.88
CA TRP A 45 -9.95 -27.15 -5.00
C TRP A 45 -11.19 -26.79 -4.17
N ASN A 46 -11.06 -25.91 -3.16
CA ASN A 46 -12.16 -25.58 -2.24
C ASN A 46 -12.92 -24.27 -2.58
N VAL A 47 -12.65 -23.67 -3.75
CA VAL A 47 -13.14 -22.30 -4.10
C VAL A 47 -14.24 -22.30 -5.17
N LEU A 48 -14.55 -23.45 -5.78
CA LEU A 48 -15.46 -23.57 -6.93
C LEU A 48 -16.96 -23.30 -6.64
N HIS A 49 -17.38 -23.03 -5.40
CA HIS A 49 -18.81 -22.92 -5.04
C HIS A 49 -19.26 -21.61 -4.37
N THR A 50 -18.48 -20.51 -4.40
CA THR A 50 -18.79 -19.31 -3.56
C THR A 50 -18.99 -17.97 -4.29
N THR A 51 -19.02 -17.95 -5.63
CA THR A 51 -19.03 -16.71 -6.43
C THR A 51 -20.43 -16.16 -6.74
N GLU A 52 -21.47 -17.00 -6.83
CA GLU A 52 -22.87 -16.53 -6.99
C GLU A 52 -23.37 -15.73 -5.78
N ILE A 53 -22.79 -15.97 -4.60
CA ILE A 53 -23.13 -15.25 -3.37
C ILE A 53 -22.60 -13.82 -3.40
N TRP A 54 -21.53 -13.54 -4.15
CA TRP A 54 -20.86 -12.24 -4.13
C TRP A 54 -21.52 -11.18 -5.01
N HIS A 55 -21.93 -11.51 -6.26
CA HIS A 55 -22.61 -10.53 -7.12
C HIS A 55 -24.03 -10.22 -6.64
N LEU A 56 -24.78 -11.24 -6.20
CA LEU A 56 -26.06 -11.04 -5.51
C LEU A 56 -25.88 -10.21 -4.24
N ARG A 57 -24.75 -10.32 -3.55
CA ARG A 57 -24.50 -9.58 -2.32
C ARG A 57 -23.92 -8.18 -2.51
N ASP A 58 -23.07 -7.91 -3.49
CA ASP A 58 -22.64 -6.55 -3.84
C ASP A 58 -23.86 -5.77 -4.36
N ALA A 59 -24.76 -6.41 -5.11
CA ALA A 59 -26.06 -5.84 -5.48
C ALA A 59 -26.96 -5.59 -4.25
N LEU A 60 -27.04 -6.52 -3.30
CA LEU A 60 -27.82 -6.35 -2.06
C LEU A 60 -27.20 -5.35 -1.08
N LEU A 61 -25.87 -5.23 -1.02
CA LEU A 61 -25.16 -4.25 -0.19
C LEU A 61 -25.23 -2.86 -0.82
N THR A 62 -25.16 -2.76 -2.15
CA THR A 62 -25.38 -1.50 -2.86
C THR A 62 -26.85 -1.07 -2.74
N GLN A 63 -27.81 -2.00 -2.84
CA GLN A 63 -29.21 -1.72 -2.50
C GLN A 63 -29.40 -1.38 -1.02
N ALA A 64 -28.73 -2.03 -0.07
CA ALA A 64 -28.86 -1.74 1.35
C ALA A 64 -28.23 -0.40 1.74
N THR A 65 -27.12 -0.02 1.13
CA THR A 65 -26.47 1.29 1.32
C THR A 65 -27.26 2.42 0.67
N ASN A 66 -27.79 2.22 -0.54
CA ASN A 66 -28.69 3.18 -1.19
C ASN A 66 -30.03 3.31 -0.44
N LYS A 67 -30.61 2.20 0.03
CA LYS A 67 -31.84 2.19 0.82
C LYS A 67 -31.66 2.72 2.25
N ARG A 68 -30.45 2.65 2.80
CA ARG A 68 -30.07 3.32 4.06
C ARG A 68 -29.81 4.81 3.89
N ALA A 69 -29.32 5.25 2.73
CA ALA A 69 -29.17 6.67 2.42
C ALA A 69 -30.53 7.40 2.36
N ASP A 70 -31.60 6.70 1.96
CA ASP A 70 -32.96 7.25 1.91
C ASP A 70 -33.73 7.18 3.25
N GLN A 71 -33.25 6.42 4.25
CA GLN A 71 -33.91 6.27 5.56
C GLN A 71 -33.17 7.05 6.66
N GLY A 72 -33.26 8.38 6.59
CA GLY A 72 -32.68 9.28 7.58
C GLY A 72 -33.31 9.12 8.98
N THR A 73 -32.55 8.58 9.93
CA THR A 73 -32.59 8.92 11.36
C THR A 73 -31.17 8.86 11.93
N ALA A 74 -30.82 9.84 12.77
CA ALA A 74 -29.45 10.26 13.12
C ALA A 74 -28.54 9.23 13.82
N GLU A 75 -29.03 8.02 14.14
CA GLU A 75 -28.22 6.96 14.78
C GLU A 75 -27.51 6.02 13.78
N GLN A 76 -27.81 6.11 12.47
CA GLN A 76 -27.19 5.24 11.45
C GLN A 76 -25.87 5.77 10.86
N SER A 77 -25.38 6.94 11.25
CA SER A 77 -24.17 7.53 10.65
C SER A 77 -22.85 6.90 11.09
N THR A 78 -22.83 6.10 12.16
CA THR A 78 -21.59 5.52 12.70
C THR A 78 -21.07 4.36 11.86
N GLY A 79 -21.95 3.49 11.37
CA GLY A 79 -21.54 2.31 10.60
C GLY A 79 -20.86 2.65 9.26
N GLY A 80 -21.29 3.74 8.59
CA GLY A 80 -20.70 4.13 7.31
C GLY A 80 -19.24 4.59 7.39
N ASN A 81 -18.81 5.11 8.55
CA ASN A 81 -17.43 5.54 8.75
C ASN A 81 -16.49 4.35 8.99
N GLU A 82 -16.97 3.29 9.63
CA GLU A 82 -16.20 2.10 9.96
C GLU A 82 -15.76 1.34 8.69
N ASP A 83 -16.70 1.09 7.76
CA ASP A 83 -16.41 0.48 6.46
C ASP A 83 -15.39 1.29 5.66
N PHE A 84 -15.49 2.62 5.75
CA PHE A 84 -14.59 3.54 5.09
C PHE A 84 -13.15 3.43 5.63
N TYR A 85 -12.96 3.30 6.94
CA TYR A 85 -11.64 3.08 7.53
C TYR A 85 -11.03 1.76 7.11
N ILE A 86 -11.81 0.67 7.14
CA ILE A 86 -11.32 -0.64 6.70
C ILE A 86 -10.89 -0.59 5.24
N HIS A 87 -11.68 0.05 4.39
CA HIS A 87 -11.33 0.21 2.97
C HIS A 87 -10.03 0.99 2.79
N ALA A 88 -9.87 2.10 3.51
CA ALA A 88 -8.68 2.93 3.48
C ALA A 88 -7.44 2.18 3.99
N LEU A 89 -7.55 1.50 5.14
CA LEU A 89 -6.47 0.72 5.74
C LEU A 89 -5.97 -0.37 4.80
N LEU A 90 -6.87 -1.13 4.18
CA LEU A 90 -6.50 -2.17 3.22
C LEU A 90 -5.77 -1.59 2.03
N LEU A 91 -6.28 -0.49 1.46
CA LEU A 91 -5.67 0.15 0.30
C LEU A 91 -4.25 0.64 0.61
N LEU A 92 -4.10 1.34 1.74
CA LEU A 92 -2.84 1.90 2.20
C LEU A 92 -1.86 0.80 2.63
N PHE A 93 -2.35 -0.28 3.24
CA PHE A 93 -1.56 -1.45 3.59
C PHE A 93 -0.98 -2.11 2.33
N PHE A 94 -1.80 -2.44 1.32
CA PHE A 94 -1.30 -3.04 0.08
C PHE A 94 -0.35 -2.10 -0.66
N ALA A 95 -0.67 -0.81 -0.73
CA ALA A 95 0.23 0.19 -1.31
C ALA A 95 1.57 0.23 -0.56
N SER A 96 1.56 0.11 0.77
CA SER A 96 2.76 0.18 1.61
C SER A 96 3.67 -1.05 1.57
N GLN A 97 3.25 -2.17 0.97
CA GLN A 97 4.07 -3.40 0.90
C GLN A 97 5.39 -3.18 0.15
N ASN A 98 5.38 -2.31 -0.87
CA ASN A 98 6.57 -1.86 -1.58
C ASN A 98 7.23 -0.66 -0.90
N ARG A 99 7.09 -0.50 0.42
CA ARG A 99 7.71 0.57 1.22
C ARG A 99 7.50 2.04 0.73
N PRO A 100 6.46 2.45 -0.03
CA PRO A 100 6.28 3.86 -0.33
C PRO A 100 5.95 4.64 0.94
N LEU A 101 6.66 5.74 1.17
CA LEU A 101 6.48 6.58 2.36
C LEU A 101 5.09 7.17 2.42
N VAL A 102 4.58 7.63 1.28
CA VAL A 102 3.26 8.24 1.17
C VAL A 102 2.17 7.27 1.62
N ALA A 103 2.22 6.00 1.22
CA ALA A 103 1.19 5.04 1.63
C ALA A 103 1.32 4.65 3.11
N THR A 104 2.55 4.43 3.62
CA THR A 104 2.75 4.16 5.05
C THR A 104 2.31 5.33 5.90
N ARG A 105 2.55 6.56 5.43
CA ARG A 105 2.12 7.78 6.09
C ARG A 105 0.59 7.90 6.08
N GLY A 106 -0.06 7.69 4.94
CA GLY A 106 -1.52 7.64 4.86
C GLY A 106 -2.11 6.57 5.78
N PHE A 107 -1.46 5.39 5.88
CA PHE A 107 -1.86 4.34 6.84
C PHE A 107 -1.84 4.85 8.28
N VAL A 108 -0.74 5.48 8.69
CA VAL A 108 -0.58 6.09 10.02
C VAL A 108 -1.66 7.14 10.28
N GLU A 109 -1.96 7.98 9.31
CA GLU A 109 -2.96 9.04 9.42
C GLU A 109 -4.39 8.49 9.58
N VAL A 110 -4.73 7.40 8.89
CA VAL A 110 -6.01 6.72 9.08
C VAL A 110 -6.10 6.11 10.49
N VAL A 111 -5.05 5.41 10.95
CA VAL A 111 -5.03 4.83 12.29
C VAL A 111 -5.07 5.92 13.37
N LEU A 112 -4.43 7.06 13.14
CA LEU A 112 -4.49 8.23 14.00
C LEU A 112 -5.92 8.76 14.14
N GLU A 113 -6.66 8.90 13.05
CA GLU A 113 -8.06 9.32 13.11
C GLU A 113 -8.92 8.29 13.86
N MET A 114 -8.71 6.99 13.61
CA MET A 114 -9.39 5.93 14.36
C MET A 114 -9.11 6.03 15.87
N PHE A 115 -7.85 6.28 16.26
CA PHE A 115 -7.46 6.51 17.64
C PHE A 115 -8.16 7.73 18.25
N LEU A 116 -8.21 8.86 17.52
CA LEU A 116 -8.89 10.08 17.97
C LEU A 116 -10.39 9.87 18.19
N GLN A 117 -11.00 9.00 17.39
CA GLN A 117 -12.41 8.58 17.53
C GLN A 117 -12.62 7.52 18.62
N GLY A 118 -11.55 7.11 19.30
CA GLY A 118 -11.56 6.11 20.37
C GLY A 118 -11.85 4.70 19.90
N ILE A 119 -11.66 4.42 18.60
CA ILE A 119 -11.72 3.05 18.07
C ILE A 119 -10.53 2.30 18.65
N SER A 120 -10.76 1.18 19.33
CA SER A 120 -9.67 0.37 19.89
C SER A 120 -9.09 -0.60 18.85
N LEU A 121 -7.90 -1.16 19.13
CA LEU A 121 -7.31 -2.20 18.30
C LEU A 121 -8.21 -3.45 18.19
N SER A 122 -8.90 -3.81 19.28
CA SER A 122 -9.82 -4.95 19.29
C SER A 122 -11.08 -4.68 18.45
N GLU A 123 -11.57 -3.44 18.44
CA GLU A 123 -12.66 -3.04 17.55
C GLU A 123 -12.21 -3.08 16.09
N MET A 124 -10.99 -2.61 15.78
CA MET A 124 -10.42 -2.74 14.44
C MET A 124 -10.28 -4.19 13.99
N GLU A 125 -9.84 -5.09 14.86
CA GLU A 125 -9.79 -6.53 14.58
C GLU A 125 -11.20 -7.09 14.30
N ALA A 126 -12.20 -6.69 15.10
CA ALA A 126 -13.59 -7.09 14.88
C ALA A 126 -14.15 -6.55 13.55
N MET A 127 -13.90 -5.28 13.22
CA MET A 127 -14.30 -4.68 11.95
C MET A 127 -13.65 -5.40 10.76
N MET A 128 -12.36 -5.74 10.87
CA MET A 128 -11.65 -6.54 9.87
C MET A 128 -12.24 -7.94 9.72
N ALA A 129 -12.62 -8.58 10.83
CA ALA A 129 -13.27 -9.89 10.80
C ALA A 129 -14.64 -9.83 10.11
N VAL A 130 -15.44 -8.79 10.39
CA VAL A 130 -16.72 -8.54 9.73
C VAL A 130 -16.52 -8.29 8.24
N ALA A 131 -15.62 -7.36 7.88
CA ALA A 131 -15.29 -7.08 6.48
C ALA A 131 -14.76 -8.32 5.75
N ARG A 132 -14.03 -9.21 6.44
CA ARG A 132 -13.58 -10.48 5.87
C ARG A 132 -14.72 -11.48 5.68
N LEU A 133 -15.65 -11.59 6.62
CA LEU A 133 -16.86 -12.41 6.45
C LEU A 133 -17.70 -11.88 5.28
N GLU A 134 -17.81 -10.57 5.19
CA GLU A 134 -18.38 -9.89 4.04
C GLU A 134 -17.54 -10.14 2.76
N SER A 135 -16.24 -10.30 2.83
CA SER A 135 -15.51 -10.66 1.61
C SER A 135 -15.61 -12.15 1.23
N GLY A 136 -16.49 -12.94 1.83
CA GLY A 136 -16.48 -14.40 1.67
C GLY A 136 -15.12 -15.02 2.03
N GLY A 137 -14.37 -14.38 2.94
CA GLY A 137 -13.06 -14.80 3.41
C GLY A 137 -11.85 -14.37 2.57
N GLN A 138 -12.02 -13.63 1.47
CA GLN A 138 -10.95 -13.37 0.49
C GLN A 138 -10.31 -11.97 0.55
N LEU A 139 -10.73 -11.07 1.45
CA LEU A 139 -10.25 -9.68 1.48
C LEU A 139 -8.74 -9.56 1.65
N VAL A 140 -8.21 -10.31 2.61
CA VAL A 140 -6.82 -10.23 3.07
C VAL A 140 -6.39 -11.61 3.58
N GLY A 141 -5.15 -11.99 3.33
CA GLY A 141 -4.60 -13.22 3.89
C GLY A 141 -4.48 -13.14 5.42
N ASP A 142 -4.54 -14.28 6.12
CA ASP A 142 -4.41 -14.31 7.58
C ASP A 142 -3.13 -13.60 8.06
N LEU A 143 -2.00 -13.91 7.42
CA LEU A 143 -0.71 -13.29 7.73
C LEU A 143 -0.73 -11.77 7.46
N ASP A 144 -1.30 -11.36 6.33
CA ASP A 144 -1.38 -9.93 5.97
C ASP A 144 -2.25 -9.16 6.97
N GLN A 145 -3.34 -9.76 7.45
CA GLN A 145 -4.20 -9.21 8.48
C GLN A 145 -3.44 -9.04 9.81
N GLU A 146 -2.70 -10.06 10.23
CA GLU A 146 -1.87 -10.01 11.44
C GLU A 146 -0.79 -8.92 11.35
N VAL A 147 -0.11 -8.81 10.19
CA VAL A 147 0.89 -7.77 9.94
C VAL A 147 0.25 -6.38 10.01
N MET A 148 -0.90 -6.19 9.36
CA MET A 148 -1.61 -4.92 9.37
C MET A 148 -2.08 -4.52 10.78
N LEU A 149 -2.63 -5.47 11.55
CA LEU A 149 -3.03 -5.23 12.94
C LEU A 149 -1.83 -4.92 13.83
N SER A 150 -0.68 -5.58 13.60
CA SER A 150 0.57 -5.26 14.29
C SER A 150 1.05 -3.84 14.00
N TRP A 151 0.93 -3.38 12.74
CA TRP A 151 1.27 -2.01 12.39
C TRP A 151 0.35 -1.00 13.05
N ALA A 152 -0.97 -1.27 13.05
CA ALA A 152 -1.91 -0.43 13.78
C ALA A 152 -1.55 -0.39 15.27
N ALA A 153 -1.27 -1.55 15.90
CA ALA A 153 -0.86 -1.62 17.30
C ALA A 153 0.36 -0.74 17.60
N MET A 154 1.37 -0.74 16.72
CA MET A 154 2.54 0.12 16.84
C MET A 154 2.19 1.62 16.82
N VAL A 155 1.28 2.04 15.94
CA VAL A 155 0.77 3.42 15.90
C VAL A 155 0.00 3.74 17.19
N PHE A 156 -0.95 2.88 17.60
CA PHE A 156 -1.72 3.03 18.84
C PHE A 156 -0.83 3.19 20.08
N LEU A 157 0.18 2.33 20.23
CA LEU A 157 1.13 2.40 21.34
C LEU A 157 1.97 3.68 21.31
N THR A 158 2.33 4.16 20.13
CA THR A 158 3.05 5.43 19.97
C THR A 158 2.20 6.61 20.43
N LEU A 159 0.93 6.66 20.00
CA LEU A 159 0.00 7.72 20.38
C LEU A 159 -0.32 7.72 21.89
N GLN A 160 -0.41 6.55 22.49
CA GLN A 160 -0.54 6.42 23.95
C GLN A 160 0.73 6.86 24.68
N ALA A 161 1.92 6.49 24.19
CA ALA A 161 3.19 6.83 24.83
C ALA A 161 3.50 8.33 24.82
N ILE A 162 3.01 9.08 23.82
CA ILE A 162 3.14 10.54 23.76
C ILE A 162 2.02 11.28 24.49
N GLY A 163 1.03 10.56 25.04
CA GLY A 163 -0.11 11.16 25.75
C GLY A 163 -1.00 11.98 24.82
N LEU A 164 -1.28 11.50 23.61
CA LEU A 164 -2.21 12.21 22.72
C LEU A 164 -3.65 12.08 23.27
N PRO A 165 -4.34 13.19 23.58
CA PRO A 165 -5.72 13.13 24.06
C PRO A 165 -6.66 12.65 22.94
N MET A 166 -7.67 11.89 23.33
CA MET A 166 -8.74 11.47 22.43
C MET A 166 -9.81 12.56 22.36
N THR A 167 -10.69 12.49 21.36
CA THR A 167 -11.89 13.31 21.36
C THR A 167 -12.81 12.91 22.51
N ALA A 168 -13.69 13.81 22.96
CA ALA A 168 -14.66 13.50 24.02
C ALA A 168 -15.52 12.25 23.69
N SER A 169 -15.87 12.07 22.41
CA SER A 169 -16.54 10.87 21.93
C SER A 169 -15.67 9.61 22.09
N GLY A 170 -14.39 9.73 21.73
CA GLY A 170 -13.43 8.62 21.82
C GLY A 170 -13.13 8.21 23.26
N GLU A 171 -13.01 9.16 24.19
CA GLU A 171 -12.83 8.87 25.62
C GLU A 171 -13.99 8.05 26.18
N GLY A 172 -15.22 8.41 25.83
CA GLY A 172 -16.42 7.66 26.22
C GLY A 172 -16.44 6.22 25.69
N ARG A 173 -16.00 6.01 24.44
CA ARG A 173 -15.88 4.67 23.83
C ARG A 173 -14.79 3.85 24.53
N ARG A 174 -13.62 4.45 24.76
CA ARG A 174 -12.48 3.79 25.42
C ARG A 174 -12.76 3.41 26.86
N ALA A 175 -13.45 4.26 27.63
CA ALA A 175 -13.83 3.97 29.01
C ALA A 175 -14.70 2.70 29.12
N ARG A 176 -15.55 2.44 28.10
CA ARG A 176 -16.35 1.21 28.01
C ARG A 176 -15.49 -0.01 27.65
N ALA A 177 -14.49 0.17 26.79
CA ALA A 177 -13.63 -0.91 26.32
C ALA A 177 -12.55 -1.35 27.33
N GLN A 178 -12.10 -0.45 28.21
CA GLN A 178 -11.00 -0.71 29.15
C GLN A 178 -11.31 -1.77 30.25
N GLY A 179 -12.56 -2.23 30.37
CA GLY A 179 -12.95 -3.21 31.37
C GLY A 179 -12.42 -4.64 31.17
N SER A 180 -11.78 -4.97 30.03
CA SER A 180 -11.56 -6.38 29.65
C SER A 180 -10.16 -6.76 29.17
N ALA A 181 -9.20 -5.85 29.02
CA ALA A 181 -7.91 -6.16 28.40
C ALA A 181 -6.75 -6.13 29.40
N SER A 182 -6.27 -7.31 29.82
CA SER A 182 -4.98 -7.44 30.49
C SER A 182 -3.87 -7.33 29.44
N ALA A 183 -3.02 -6.31 29.54
CA ALA A 183 -1.92 -6.11 28.60
C ALA A 183 -0.97 -7.33 28.55
N GLY A 184 -0.77 -7.88 27.35
CA GLY A 184 0.08 -9.05 27.14
C GLY A 184 1.56 -8.75 27.41
N GLN A 185 2.38 -9.80 27.63
CA GLN A 185 3.84 -9.64 27.72
C GLN A 185 4.43 -9.02 26.44
N MET A 186 3.91 -9.40 25.28
CA MET A 186 4.32 -8.87 23.97
C MET A 186 4.05 -7.37 23.84
N GLU A 187 2.88 -6.90 24.30
CA GLU A 187 2.50 -5.48 24.30
C GLU A 187 3.45 -4.65 25.18
N ARG A 188 3.84 -5.17 26.34
CA ARG A 188 4.87 -4.53 27.20
C ARG A 188 6.22 -4.40 26.49
N GLY A 189 6.62 -5.43 25.73
CA GLY A 189 7.83 -5.41 24.91
C GLY A 189 7.77 -4.33 23.81
N MET A 190 6.67 -4.29 23.05
CA MET A 190 6.46 -3.27 22.03
C MET A 190 6.41 -1.85 22.61
N ALA A 191 5.75 -1.67 23.75
CA ALA A 191 5.71 -0.38 24.44
C ALA A 191 7.10 0.08 24.93
N SER A 192 7.99 -0.86 25.30
CA SER A 192 9.38 -0.52 25.60
C SER A 192 10.14 -0.08 24.35
N PHE A 193 9.96 -0.80 23.24
CA PHE A 193 10.56 -0.45 21.95
C PHE A 193 10.08 0.93 21.45
N VAL A 194 8.78 1.22 21.53
CA VAL A 194 8.20 2.53 21.17
C VAL A 194 8.84 3.65 21.98
N ARG A 195 8.99 3.49 23.30
CA ARG A 195 9.65 4.48 24.17
C ARG A 195 11.10 4.72 23.78
N GLN A 196 11.83 3.66 23.43
CA GLN A 196 13.20 3.79 22.92
C GLN A 196 13.24 4.59 21.62
N THR A 197 12.36 4.29 20.67
CA THR A 197 12.30 5.01 19.38
C THR A 197 11.87 6.46 19.53
N ILE A 198 10.95 6.78 20.44
CA ILE A 198 10.61 8.17 20.80
C ILE A 198 11.84 8.90 21.34
N SER A 199 12.65 8.25 22.17
CA SER A 199 13.91 8.82 22.67
C SER A 199 14.88 9.13 21.53
N MET A 200 15.05 8.20 20.58
CA MET A 200 15.87 8.44 19.37
C MET A 200 15.34 9.60 18.53
N TYR A 201 14.02 9.68 18.33
CA TYR A 201 13.38 10.76 17.59
C TYR A 201 13.64 12.13 18.23
N ARG A 202 13.52 12.23 19.56
CA ARG A 202 13.87 13.45 20.32
C ARG A 202 15.35 13.82 20.17
N GLY A 203 16.23 12.82 20.03
CA GLY A 203 17.64 12.98 19.68
C GLY A 203 17.89 13.42 18.22
N GLY A 204 16.84 13.72 17.45
CA GLY A 204 16.93 14.17 16.06
C GLY A 204 16.91 13.06 15.03
N PHE A 205 16.47 11.83 15.37
CA PHE A 205 16.28 10.76 14.39
C PHE A 205 14.92 10.91 13.68
N ASP A 206 14.92 11.56 12.51
CA ASP A 206 13.73 11.83 11.69
C ASP A 206 13.54 10.83 10.53
N SER A 207 12.46 10.97 9.75
CA SER A 207 12.19 10.09 8.61
C SER A 207 13.28 10.15 7.53
N ARG A 208 13.92 11.31 7.34
CA ARG A 208 15.02 11.46 6.39
C ARG A 208 16.24 10.64 6.82
N ARG A 209 16.68 10.76 8.08
CA ARG A 209 17.79 9.97 8.63
C ARG A 209 17.48 8.48 8.65
N MET A 210 16.24 8.12 8.96
CA MET A 210 15.78 6.75 8.89
C MET A 210 15.89 6.18 7.46
N LEU A 211 15.48 6.93 6.45
CA LEU A 211 15.59 6.50 5.04
C LEU A 211 17.02 6.32 4.60
N LEU A 212 17.91 7.23 5.01
CA LEU A 212 19.36 7.09 4.76
C LEU A 212 19.91 5.83 5.43
N THR A 213 19.48 5.54 6.67
CA THR A 213 19.90 4.33 7.38
C THR A 213 19.37 3.07 6.70
N GLN A 214 18.13 3.10 6.20
CA GLN A 214 17.52 1.99 5.45
C GLN A 214 18.21 1.79 4.10
N SER A 215 18.57 2.86 3.37
CA SER A 215 19.27 2.76 2.09
C SER A 215 20.69 2.22 2.26
N LEU A 216 21.40 2.65 3.31
CA LEU A 216 22.73 2.11 3.64
C LEU A 216 22.64 0.63 4.02
N ALA A 217 21.64 0.27 4.83
CA ALA A 217 21.33 -1.11 5.15
C ALA A 217 21.05 -1.94 3.88
N ASP A 218 20.15 -1.48 3.01
CA ASP A 218 19.80 -2.19 1.78
C ASP A 218 21.01 -2.31 0.82
N ALA A 219 21.91 -1.31 0.76
CA ALA A 219 23.15 -1.38 -0.01
C ALA A 219 24.11 -2.46 0.54
N THR A 220 24.20 -2.62 1.87
CA THR A 220 24.98 -3.71 2.48
C THR A 220 24.37 -5.09 2.28
N VAL A 221 23.07 -5.18 1.96
CA VAL A 221 22.40 -6.47 1.72
C VAL A 221 22.83 -7.10 0.40
N GLU A 222 23.34 -6.33 -0.56
CA GLU A 222 23.87 -6.87 -1.82
C GLU A 222 25.05 -7.84 -1.59
N SER A 223 25.69 -7.81 -0.41
CA SER A 223 26.73 -8.76 0.01
C SER A 223 26.28 -9.82 1.04
N GLY A 224 25.04 -9.75 1.55
CA GLY A 224 24.48 -10.75 2.47
C GLY A 224 23.02 -10.49 2.86
N SER A 225 22.17 -11.52 2.88
CA SER A 225 20.72 -11.34 3.13
C SER A 225 20.44 -10.77 4.52
N MET A 226 19.80 -9.60 4.60
CA MET A 226 19.29 -9.07 5.86
C MET A 226 18.30 -10.04 6.52
N SER A 227 18.46 -10.27 7.82
CA SER A 227 17.52 -11.10 8.57
C SER A 227 16.09 -10.53 8.52
N ALA A 228 15.08 -11.40 8.48
CA ALA A 228 13.68 -10.99 8.50
C ALA A 228 13.36 -10.13 9.75
N GLY A 229 13.98 -10.44 10.89
CA GLY A 229 13.84 -9.67 12.13
C GLY A 229 14.32 -8.23 11.98
N THR A 230 15.46 -8.00 11.31
CA THR A 230 15.98 -6.64 11.08
C THR A 230 15.03 -5.82 10.21
N LYS A 231 14.49 -6.42 9.14
CA LYS A 231 13.51 -5.75 8.27
C LYS A 231 12.25 -5.36 9.04
N TYR A 232 11.76 -6.26 9.90
CA TYR A 232 10.60 -6.01 10.76
C TYR A 232 10.86 -4.88 11.77
N MET A 233 12.05 -4.86 12.40
CA MET A 233 12.45 -3.78 13.31
C MET A 233 12.54 -2.42 12.59
N GLN A 234 13.14 -2.38 11.40
CA GLN A 234 13.22 -1.15 10.59
C GLN A 234 11.83 -0.62 10.22
N GLN A 235 10.90 -1.52 9.89
CA GLN A 235 9.51 -1.17 9.58
C GLN A 235 8.77 -0.63 10.81
N ASN A 236 8.94 -1.25 11.98
CA ASN A 236 8.32 -0.76 13.21
C ASN A 236 8.90 0.59 13.63
N THR A 237 10.23 0.78 13.53
CA THR A 237 10.87 2.09 13.75
C THR A 237 10.25 3.14 12.83
N ARG A 238 10.04 2.79 11.55
CA ARG A 238 9.41 3.67 10.57
C ARG A 238 7.99 4.08 10.93
N LEU A 239 7.17 3.14 11.37
CA LEU A 239 5.81 3.45 11.81
C LEU A 239 5.81 4.43 12.99
N VAL A 240 6.69 4.23 13.98
CA VAL A 240 6.80 5.14 15.13
C VAL A 240 7.22 6.54 14.67
N VAL A 241 8.29 6.66 13.88
CA VAL A 241 8.80 7.96 13.39
C VAL A 241 7.75 8.70 12.57
N LEU A 242 7.09 8.01 11.62
CA LEU A 242 6.03 8.61 10.81
C LEU A 242 4.82 9.02 11.65
N THR A 243 4.49 8.28 12.72
CA THR A 243 3.43 8.66 13.66
C THR A 243 3.78 9.96 14.39
N LEU A 244 5.01 10.09 14.88
CA LEU A 244 5.46 11.30 15.56
C LEU A 244 5.46 12.51 14.62
N GLU A 245 5.90 12.32 13.37
CA GLU A 245 5.87 13.37 12.35
C GLU A 245 4.44 13.78 11.98
N ALA A 246 3.54 12.83 11.77
CA ALA A 246 2.13 13.11 11.48
C ALA A 246 1.47 13.90 12.63
N VAL A 247 1.71 13.50 13.88
CA VAL A 247 1.19 14.22 15.05
C VAL A 247 1.79 15.62 15.15
N ARG A 248 3.11 15.77 14.97
CA ARG A 248 3.77 17.09 14.99
C ARG A 248 3.21 18.02 13.90
N GLU A 249 3.10 17.53 12.67
CA GLU A 249 2.64 18.33 11.53
C GLU A 249 1.14 18.67 11.58
N SER A 250 0.34 17.85 12.26
CA SER A 250 -1.07 18.15 12.52
C SER A 250 -1.26 19.27 13.56
N GLY A 251 -0.21 19.69 14.26
CA GLY A 251 -0.28 20.70 15.31
C GLY A 251 -1.08 20.26 16.54
N MET A 252 -1.31 18.95 16.71
CA MET A 252 -2.04 18.43 17.86
C MET A 252 -1.25 18.61 19.15
N ARG A 253 -1.96 18.97 20.22
CA ARG A 253 -1.35 19.11 21.55
C ARG A 253 -1.07 17.73 22.11
N VAL A 254 0.18 17.50 22.48
CA VAL A 254 0.69 16.28 23.11
C VAL A 254 1.31 16.64 24.45
N GLU A 255 1.16 15.77 25.44
CA GLU A 255 1.80 15.95 26.76
C GLU A 255 3.33 15.89 26.66
N ALA A 256 3.82 15.05 25.74
CA ALA A 256 5.22 14.94 25.40
C ALA A 256 5.67 16.08 24.49
N GLN A 257 6.70 16.84 24.87
CA GLN A 257 7.40 17.72 23.91
C GLN A 257 8.02 16.85 22.79
N LEU A 258 7.63 17.12 21.55
CA LEU A 258 8.07 16.43 20.32
C LEU A 258 9.08 17.24 19.51
N GLU A 259 9.45 18.44 19.97
CA GLU A 259 10.42 19.27 19.24
C GLU A 259 11.77 18.54 19.17
N PRO A 260 12.28 18.22 17.96
CA PRO A 260 13.60 17.64 17.82
C PRO A 260 14.61 18.63 18.39
N SER A 261 15.54 18.15 19.20
CA SER A 261 16.55 19.03 19.80
C SER A 261 17.45 19.60 18.69
N VAL A 262 17.14 20.82 18.24
CA VAL A 262 17.81 21.53 17.12
C VAL A 262 19.30 21.77 17.38
N LEU A 263 19.75 21.55 18.62
CA LEU A 263 21.13 21.76 19.07
C LEU A 263 22.18 20.86 18.38
N THR A 264 21.81 19.89 17.54
CA THR A 264 22.77 19.03 16.82
C THR A 264 22.89 19.30 15.32
N SER A 265 22.04 20.14 14.73
CA SER A 265 22.10 20.42 13.28
C SER A 265 23.18 21.43 12.90
N ALA A 266 23.58 22.31 13.81
CA ALA A 266 24.55 23.38 13.56
C ALA A 266 25.99 23.05 14.02
N ALA A 267 26.22 21.90 14.66
CA ALA A 267 27.51 21.58 15.29
C ALA A 267 28.42 20.65 14.45
N GLY A 268 28.04 20.34 13.20
CA GLY A 268 28.63 19.24 12.44
C GLY A 268 29.63 19.56 11.35
N GLU A 269 29.78 20.82 10.91
CA GLU A 269 30.59 21.11 9.70
C GLU A 269 31.86 21.96 9.93
N ASP A 270 32.03 22.66 11.06
CA ASP A 270 33.13 23.64 11.20
C ASP A 270 34.14 23.43 12.34
N SER A 271 34.20 22.27 12.99
CA SER A 271 35.13 22.08 14.13
C SER A 271 35.94 20.80 14.10
N MET A 272 36.72 20.60 13.04
CA MET A 272 37.97 19.84 13.12
C MET A 272 39.12 20.78 13.56
N SER A 273 39.06 21.26 14.80
CA SER A 273 40.23 21.85 15.45
C SER A 273 41.08 20.74 16.03
N SER A 274 42.27 20.58 15.47
CA SER A 274 43.35 19.69 15.92
C SER A 274 43.68 19.91 17.41
N GLY A 275 43.13 19.07 18.27
CA GLY A 275 43.47 18.99 19.69
C GLY A 275 44.30 17.73 19.95
N SER A 276 45.61 17.87 19.87
CA SER A 276 46.60 16.91 20.38
C SER A 276 46.34 16.70 21.89
N VAL A 277 46.12 15.45 22.28
CA VAL A 277 46.10 15.05 23.69
C VAL A 277 47.09 13.90 23.85
N ASP A 278 48.25 14.23 24.40
CA ASP A 278 49.22 13.30 24.95
C ASP A 278 48.55 12.47 26.07
N MET A 279 48.63 11.15 25.95
CA MET A 279 48.30 10.22 27.03
C MET A 279 49.54 9.38 27.35
N THR A 280 50.28 9.88 28.33
CA THR A 280 51.39 9.17 28.97
C THR A 280 50.89 8.04 29.87
N SER A 281 51.52 6.89 29.66
CA SER A 281 51.61 5.68 30.49
C SER A 281 51.35 5.81 31.99
N SER A 282 50.57 4.86 32.53
CA SER A 282 50.77 4.36 33.89
C SER A 282 50.58 2.84 33.94
N SER A 283 51.68 2.17 34.26
CA SER A 283 51.81 0.74 34.50
C SER A 283 51.00 0.28 35.72
N GLY A 284 50.38 -0.89 35.62
CA GLY A 284 49.67 -1.55 36.72
C GLY A 284 49.74 -3.07 36.53
N ASP A 285 50.73 -3.65 37.18
CA ASP A 285 51.10 -5.07 37.25
C ASP A 285 50.12 -5.84 38.15
N SER A 286 49.60 -6.99 37.70
CA SER A 286 49.11 -8.07 38.58
C SER A 286 48.83 -9.36 37.82
N SER A 287 49.36 -10.43 38.39
CA SER A 287 49.63 -11.75 37.85
C SER A 287 48.47 -12.76 37.91
N SER A 288 48.66 -13.84 37.13
CA SER A 288 48.11 -15.20 37.19
C SER A 288 46.64 -15.44 36.76
N ASP A 289 46.43 -16.10 35.62
CA ASP A 289 46.18 -17.55 35.57
C ASP A 289 46.15 -18.05 34.09
N GLU A 290 46.74 -19.20 33.81
CA GLU A 290 47.03 -19.74 32.47
C GLU A 290 45.80 -20.44 31.83
N GLY A 291 45.40 -19.98 30.64
CA GLY A 291 44.50 -20.69 29.72
C GLY A 291 44.98 -20.48 28.27
N PRO A 292 44.85 -21.48 27.37
CA PRO A 292 45.47 -21.44 26.04
C PRO A 292 44.86 -20.33 25.16
N PRO A 293 45.69 -19.67 24.31
CA PRO A 293 45.30 -18.44 23.63
C PRO A 293 44.33 -18.69 22.48
N LEU A 294 43.21 -17.97 22.50
CA LEU A 294 42.34 -17.76 21.35
C LEU A 294 43.05 -16.86 20.32
N PRO A 295 42.86 -17.07 19.00
CA PRO A 295 43.42 -16.20 17.98
C PRO A 295 42.82 -14.78 18.09
N PRO A 296 43.62 -13.72 17.86
CA PRO A 296 43.14 -12.34 17.95
C PRO A 296 42.09 -12.04 16.86
N PRO A 297 41.08 -11.20 17.15
CA PRO A 297 40.17 -10.72 16.12
C PRO A 297 40.93 -9.88 15.10
N ALA A 298 40.67 -10.15 13.81
CA ALA A 298 41.22 -9.42 12.68
C ALA A 298 41.02 -7.90 12.85
N GLN A 299 42.12 -7.18 12.99
CA GLN A 299 42.15 -5.73 12.88
C GLN A 299 41.89 -5.38 11.42
N PHE A 300 40.73 -4.80 11.14
CA PHE A 300 40.46 -4.16 9.86
C PHE A 300 41.26 -2.86 9.80
N GLU A 301 42.36 -2.86 9.05
CA GLU A 301 43.01 -1.64 8.59
C GLU A 301 42.09 -0.91 7.60
N PRO A 302 41.87 0.41 7.75
CA PRO A 302 41.20 1.18 6.73
C PRO A 302 42.14 1.31 5.53
N THR A 303 41.82 0.61 4.45
CA THR A 303 42.50 0.74 3.17
C THR A 303 42.36 2.18 2.68
N GLN A 304 43.48 2.92 2.69
CA GLN A 304 43.59 4.23 2.06
C GLN A 304 43.40 4.05 0.55
N TRP A 305 42.26 4.52 0.04
CA TRP A 305 42.04 4.67 -1.39
C TRP A 305 42.81 5.90 -1.88
N HIS A 306 43.97 5.67 -2.50
CA HIS A 306 44.58 6.68 -3.38
C HIS A 306 43.65 6.91 -4.58
N THR A 307 42.92 8.02 -4.56
CA THR A 307 42.24 8.55 -5.75
C THR A 307 43.19 9.53 -6.44
N SER A 308 43.97 9.02 -7.39
CA SER A 308 44.59 9.84 -8.43
C SER A 308 43.61 9.92 -9.60
N ALA A 309 42.90 11.03 -9.71
CA ALA A 309 42.18 11.39 -10.93
C ALA A 309 42.27 12.92 -11.09
N GLU A 310 43.08 13.29 -12.07
CA GLU A 310 43.35 14.62 -12.59
C GLU A 310 42.05 15.20 -13.17
N ALA A 311 41.56 16.30 -12.58
CA ALA A 311 40.40 17.04 -13.07
C ALA A 311 40.87 18.22 -13.95
N PRO A 312 40.24 18.47 -15.11
CA PRO A 312 40.56 19.62 -15.95
C PRO A 312 39.94 20.90 -15.40
N GLU A 313 40.69 22.00 -15.49
CA GLU A 313 40.29 23.33 -15.04
C GLU A 313 39.02 23.85 -15.73
N PRO A 314 38.08 24.46 -14.99
CA PRO A 314 37.01 25.24 -15.59
C PRO A 314 37.46 26.68 -15.80
N SER A 315 37.30 27.13 -17.04
CA SER A 315 37.49 28.51 -17.47
C SER A 315 36.45 29.45 -16.86
N GLU A 316 36.92 30.65 -16.57
CA GLU A 316 36.19 31.80 -16.06
C GLU A 316 34.92 32.11 -16.86
N SER A 317 33.78 32.15 -16.17
CA SER A 317 32.70 33.06 -16.54
C SER A 317 32.08 33.63 -15.27
N ALA A 318 32.21 34.94 -15.15
CA ALA A 318 31.66 35.77 -14.10
C ALA A 318 30.14 35.87 -14.26
N ASP A 319 29.41 35.57 -13.19
CA ASP A 319 28.16 36.23 -12.77
C ASP A 319 27.68 35.55 -11.48
N ALA A 320 28.29 35.94 -10.37
CA ALA A 320 27.93 35.51 -9.02
C ALA A 320 27.78 36.76 -8.15
N ASP A 321 26.57 37.31 -8.09
CA ASP A 321 26.15 38.26 -7.04
C ASP A 321 24.61 38.32 -6.94
N ARG A 322 23.98 37.18 -6.63
CA ARG A 322 22.63 37.09 -5.99
C ARG A 322 22.20 35.65 -5.69
N ALA A 323 22.93 34.96 -4.82
CA ALA A 323 22.44 33.72 -4.21
C ALA A 323 23.14 33.50 -2.86
N GLY A 324 22.73 34.26 -1.84
CA GLY A 324 23.27 34.14 -0.50
C GLY A 324 22.18 34.40 0.55
N SER A 325 21.97 33.39 1.39
CA SER A 325 21.36 33.43 2.73
C SER A 325 19.85 33.71 2.89
N ASP A 326 18.99 32.81 2.40
CA ASP A 326 17.59 32.74 2.89
C ASP A 326 17.10 31.28 3.05
N TRP A 327 17.86 30.48 3.80
CA TRP A 327 17.48 29.11 4.21
C TRP A 327 17.09 29.01 5.69
N GLY A 328 17.03 30.13 6.41
CA GLY A 328 16.70 30.20 7.82
C GLY A 328 15.41 30.96 8.07
N ALA A 329 14.37 30.26 8.53
CA ALA A 329 13.13 30.78 9.10
C ALA A 329 11.92 31.10 8.17
N SER A 330 11.70 30.31 7.11
CA SER A 330 10.35 30.16 6.53
C SER A 330 9.66 28.90 7.06
N THR A 331 9.33 28.90 8.36
CA THR A 331 8.39 27.91 8.95
C THR A 331 6.93 28.33 8.79
N SER A 332 6.66 29.51 8.21
CA SER A 332 5.32 30.07 7.95
C SER A 332 4.63 29.55 6.67
N GLY A 333 5.20 28.54 6.00
CA GLY A 333 4.65 27.98 4.76
C GLY A 333 4.49 26.47 4.74
N ARG A 334 4.71 25.76 5.86
CA ARG A 334 4.46 24.31 5.90
C ARG A 334 2.96 24.07 5.83
N GLN A 335 2.46 23.81 4.62
CA GLN A 335 1.06 23.42 4.41
C GLN A 335 0.79 22.17 5.26
N PRO A 336 -0.14 22.24 6.23
CA PRO A 336 -0.40 21.12 7.12
C PRO A 336 -0.95 19.94 6.31
N VAL A 337 -0.24 18.82 6.35
CA VAL A 337 -0.62 17.46 5.92
C VAL A 337 -1.81 17.35 4.96
N ASP A 338 -1.55 17.52 3.66
CA ASP A 338 -2.58 17.32 2.62
C ASP A 338 -2.98 15.84 2.41
N PHE A 339 -2.19 14.91 2.95
CA PHE A 339 -2.38 13.46 2.78
C PHE A 339 -3.62 12.93 3.52
N ILE A 340 -3.95 13.50 4.69
CA ILE A 340 -5.03 13.02 5.57
C ILE A 340 -6.38 13.11 4.85
N PHE A 341 -6.62 14.18 4.08
CA PHE A 341 -7.89 14.43 3.40
C PHE A 341 -8.30 13.33 2.42
N GLY A 342 -7.32 12.62 1.85
CA GLY A 342 -7.52 11.44 1.04
C GLY A 342 -8.45 10.43 1.70
N PHE A 343 -8.23 10.15 2.97
CA PHE A 343 -8.74 8.96 3.64
C PHE A 343 -9.50 9.29 4.92
N LEU A 344 -10.10 10.48 4.98
CA LEU A 344 -11.03 10.87 6.03
C LEU A 344 -12.50 10.72 5.61
N PRO A 345 -13.41 10.46 6.58
CA PRO A 345 -14.84 10.62 6.37
C PRO A 345 -15.20 12.02 5.90
N GLU A 346 -16.25 12.15 5.09
CA GLU A 346 -16.61 13.41 4.44
C GLU A 346 -16.96 14.53 5.45
N ALA A 347 -17.63 14.17 6.55
CA ALA A 347 -17.91 15.10 7.64
C ALA A 347 -16.63 15.74 8.20
N ARG A 348 -15.57 14.93 8.37
CA ARG A 348 -14.28 15.41 8.88
C ARG A 348 -13.55 16.27 7.86
N LYS A 349 -13.65 15.94 6.57
CA LYS A 349 -13.12 16.80 5.51
C LYS A 349 -13.77 18.18 5.50
N GLN A 350 -15.09 18.25 5.69
CA GLN A 350 -15.82 19.52 5.72
C GLN A 350 -15.37 20.42 6.88
N GLU A 351 -15.17 19.84 8.07
CA GLU A 351 -14.65 20.56 9.23
C GLU A 351 -13.26 21.16 8.96
N LEU A 352 -12.37 20.35 8.35
CA LEU A 352 -11.03 20.79 8.00
C LEU A 352 -11.01 21.79 6.84
N ALA A 353 -11.93 21.65 5.87
CA ALA A 353 -12.09 22.57 4.75
C ALA A 353 -12.51 23.96 5.22
N ALA A 354 -13.44 24.04 6.17
CA ALA A 354 -13.90 25.28 6.76
C ALA A 354 -12.75 26.10 7.39
N GLY A 355 -11.72 25.42 7.93
CA GLY A 355 -10.56 26.08 8.51
C GLY A 355 -9.51 26.58 7.50
N ARG A 356 -9.53 26.10 6.25
CA ARG A 356 -8.44 26.33 5.26
C ARG A 356 -8.80 27.24 4.10
N GLY A 357 -10.08 27.56 3.90
CA GLY A 357 -10.53 28.37 2.76
C GLY A 357 -10.31 27.71 1.39
N ALA A 358 -9.90 26.44 1.33
CA ALA A 358 -9.87 25.68 0.08
C ALA A 358 -11.30 25.24 -0.29
N THR A 359 -11.58 25.17 -1.59
CA THR A 359 -12.90 24.73 -2.04
C THR A 359 -13.07 23.24 -1.72
N VAL A 360 -14.25 22.87 -1.21
CA VAL A 360 -14.62 21.46 -0.94
C VAL A 360 -14.35 20.60 -2.18
N HIS A 361 -14.64 21.14 -3.36
CA HIS A 361 -14.38 20.50 -4.65
C HIS A 361 -12.91 20.16 -4.87
N GLN A 362 -11.99 21.12 -4.69
CA GLN A 362 -10.56 20.88 -4.90
C GLN A 362 -10.02 19.80 -3.94
N MET A 363 -10.46 19.84 -2.68
CA MET A 363 -10.10 18.81 -1.70
C MET A 363 -10.64 17.43 -2.11
N GLU A 364 -11.86 17.39 -2.65
CA GLU A 364 -12.49 16.16 -3.09
C GLU A 364 -11.74 15.53 -4.28
N VAL A 365 -11.41 16.32 -5.30
CA VAL A 365 -10.65 15.87 -6.48
C VAL A 365 -9.27 15.38 -6.04
N ARG A 366 -8.55 16.14 -5.19
CA ARG A 366 -7.24 15.72 -4.67
C ARG A 366 -7.32 14.45 -3.84
N SER A 367 -8.29 14.36 -2.94
CA SER A 367 -8.50 13.17 -2.10
C SER A 367 -8.74 11.92 -2.96
N THR A 368 -9.46 12.09 -4.06
CA THR A 368 -9.77 11.02 -5.00
C THR A 368 -8.56 10.63 -5.84
N ALA A 369 -7.79 11.60 -6.33
CA ALA A 369 -6.55 11.35 -7.04
C ALA A 369 -5.57 10.54 -6.19
N LEU A 370 -5.41 10.90 -4.91
CA LEU A 370 -4.58 10.15 -3.96
C LEU A 370 -5.08 8.72 -3.75
N ARG A 371 -6.41 8.50 -3.61
CA ARG A 371 -6.97 7.13 -3.51
C ARG A 371 -6.68 6.31 -4.76
N LEU A 372 -6.90 6.88 -5.95
CA LEU A 372 -6.57 6.22 -7.21
C LEU A 372 -5.09 5.87 -7.27
N PHE A 373 -4.21 6.77 -6.83
CA PHE A 373 -2.78 6.54 -6.82
C PHE A 373 -2.36 5.44 -5.83
N MET A 374 -2.93 5.41 -4.61
CA MET A 374 -2.69 4.31 -3.67
C MET A 374 -3.23 2.97 -4.18
N ALA A 375 -4.41 2.98 -4.80
CA ALA A 375 -4.98 1.80 -5.44
C ALA A 375 -4.07 1.28 -6.56
N PHE A 376 -3.52 2.18 -7.37
CA PHE A 376 -2.53 1.85 -8.39
C PHE A 376 -1.25 1.25 -7.79
N ILE A 377 -0.68 1.84 -6.74
CA ILE A 377 0.53 1.29 -6.09
C ILE A 377 0.25 -0.10 -5.50
N GLY A 378 -0.89 -0.28 -4.83
CA GLY A 378 -1.30 -1.58 -4.31
C GLY A 378 -1.54 -2.60 -5.41
N ALA A 379 -2.06 -2.17 -6.56
CA ALA A 379 -2.24 -3.03 -7.74
C ALA A 379 -0.89 -3.46 -8.34
N GLN A 380 0.12 -2.58 -8.35
CA GLN A 380 1.49 -2.94 -8.73
C GLN A 380 2.13 -3.95 -7.74
N ALA A 381 1.68 -3.96 -6.48
CA ALA A 381 1.99 -5.02 -5.51
C ALA A 381 1.17 -6.30 -5.71
N LYS A 382 0.46 -6.45 -6.85
CA LYS A 382 -0.38 -7.59 -7.22
C LYS A 382 -1.60 -7.80 -6.30
N SER A 383 -2.06 -6.77 -5.60
CA SER A 383 -3.29 -6.84 -4.82
C SER A 383 -4.52 -6.73 -5.73
N LEU A 384 -5.25 -7.83 -5.89
CA LEU A 384 -6.53 -7.86 -6.61
C LEU A 384 -7.53 -6.84 -6.04
N TYR A 385 -7.58 -6.73 -4.72
CA TYR A 385 -8.42 -5.76 -4.02
C TYR A 385 -8.11 -4.32 -4.45
N ALA A 386 -6.82 -3.97 -4.55
CA ALA A 386 -6.40 -2.64 -4.97
C ALA A 386 -6.75 -2.35 -6.44
N VAL A 387 -6.67 -3.36 -7.34
CA VAL A 387 -7.12 -3.22 -8.73
C VAL A 387 -8.64 -2.96 -8.80
N GLN A 388 -9.44 -3.73 -8.05
CA GLN A 388 -10.89 -3.53 -8.00
C GLN A 388 -11.25 -2.16 -7.41
N ALA A 389 -10.58 -1.74 -6.34
CA ALA A 389 -10.73 -0.42 -5.75
C ALA A 389 -10.37 0.70 -6.74
N PHE A 390 -9.30 0.52 -7.53
CA PHE A 390 -8.91 1.46 -8.59
C PHE A 390 -10.02 1.62 -9.63
N ILE A 391 -10.53 0.51 -10.18
CA ILE A 391 -11.58 0.54 -11.20
C ILE A 391 -12.88 1.14 -10.66
N LYS A 392 -13.33 0.74 -9.46
CA LYS A 392 -14.52 1.31 -8.80
C LYS A 392 -14.36 2.81 -8.57
N GLN A 393 -13.19 3.26 -8.12
CA GLN A 393 -12.94 4.69 -7.91
C GLN A 393 -12.84 5.45 -9.23
N ALA A 394 -12.19 4.91 -10.26
CA ALA A 394 -12.09 5.52 -11.58
C ALA A 394 -13.47 5.70 -12.21
N ARG A 395 -14.34 4.70 -12.06
CA ARG A 395 -15.74 4.74 -12.50
C ARG A 395 -16.53 5.88 -11.85
N ARG A 396 -16.33 6.10 -10.55
CA ARG A 396 -16.94 7.22 -9.81
C ARG A 396 -16.43 8.57 -10.32
N CYS A 397 -15.14 8.69 -10.61
CA CYS A 397 -14.56 9.92 -11.16
C CYS A 397 -15.10 10.24 -12.54
N TYR A 398 -15.18 9.22 -13.40
CA TYR A 398 -15.75 9.33 -14.74
C TYR A 398 -17.21 9.80 -14.69
N GLY A 399 -18.00 9.24 -13.77
CA GLY A 399 -19.39 9.67 -13.53
C GLY A 399 -19.53 11.07 -12.94
N LYS A 400 -18.48 11.62 -12.33
CA LYS A 400 -18.45 13.00 -11.81
C LYS A 400 -17.99 14.05 -12.83
N GLY A 401 -17.52 13.62 -14.01
CA GLY A 401 -17.04 14.57 -15.02
C GLY A 401 -15.63 15.11 -14.76
N TRP A 402 -14.82 14.38 -13.99
CA TRP A 402 -13.40 14.71 -13.80
C TRP A 402 -12.60 14.13 -14.95
N SER A 403 -11.62 14.89 -15.46
CA SER A 403 -10.72 14.39 -16.50
C SER A 403 -9.54 13.62 -15.91
N VAL A 404 -8.91 12.79 -16.73
CA VAL A 404 -7.65 12.11 -16.37
C VAL A 404 -6.56 13.14 -16.04
N GLN A 405 -6.45 14.21 -16.82
CA GLN A 405 -5.51 15.32 -16.58
C GLN A 405 -5.75 15.98 -15.22
N GLU A 406 -7.00 16.35 -14.91
CA GLU A 406 -7.36 17.03 -13.66
C GLU A 406 -6.95 16.21 -12.44
N LEU A 407 -7.18 14.88 -12.46
CA LEU A 407 -6.81 13.97 -11.39
C LEU A 407 -5.29 13.81 -11.26
N TYR A 408 -4.57 13.73 -12.39
CA TYR A 408 -3.12 13.58 -12.39
C TYR A 408 -2.38 14.83 -11.91
N GLU A 409 -2.90 16.01 -12.22
CA GLU A 409 -2.38 17.30 -11.77
C GLU A 409 -2.57 17.51 -10.27
N GLN A 410 -3.56 16.86 -9.66
CA GLN A 410 -3.72 16.92 -8.20
C GLN A 410 -2.59 16.23 -7.44
N LEU A 411 -1.81 15.36 -8.08
CA LEU A 411 -0.71 14.64 -7.44
C LEU A 411 0.59 15.47 -7.49
N THR A 412 1.23 15.64 -6.33
CA THR A 412 2.51 16.34 -6.22
C THR A 412 3.64 15.54 -6.85
N SER A 413 4.72 16.23 -7.24
CA SER A 413 5.92 15.56 -7.76
C SER A 413 6.54 14.61 -6.73
N GLU A 414 6.50 14.98 -5.45
CA GLU A 414 7.00 14.14 -4.35
C GLU A 414 6.15 12.88 -4.16
N GLU A 415 4.82 12.98 -4.29
CA GLU A 415 3.91 11.83 -4.26
C GLU A 415 4.23 10.83 -5.37
N LYS A 416 4.39 11.34 -6.60
CA LYS A 416 4.75 10.54 -7.77
C LYS A 416 6.10 9.82 -7.58
N TYR A 417 7.05 10.48 -6.92
CA TYR A 417 8.38 9.92 -6.63
C TYR A 417 8.35 8.86 -5.52
N GLN A 418 7.83 9.24 -4.35
CA GLN A 418 7.83 8.41 -3.15
C GLN A 418 6.85 7.22 -3.26
N GLY A 419 5.85 7.30 -4.15
CA GLY A 419 4.90 6.23 -4.41
C GLY A 419 5.52 4.99 -5.05
N THR A 420 6.65 5.12 -5.74
CA THR A 420 7.28 4.01 -6.50
C THR A 420 8.69 3.67 -6.07
N SER A 421 9.28 4.43 -5.14
CA SER A 421 10.68 4.29 -4.76
C SER A 421 11.01 3.08 -3.86
N GLY A 422 10.12 2.10 -3.66
CA GLY A 422 10.33 1.09 -2.61
C GLY A 422 10.08 -0.40 -2.92
N GLY A 423 9.71 -0.83 -4.13
CA GLY A 423 9.61 -2.28 -4.35
C GLY A 423 9.11 -2.74 -5.72
N ALA A 424 9.67 -3.86 -6.15
CA ALA A 424 9.31 -4.72 -7.28
C ALA A 424 9.75 -4.31 -8.69
N LEU A 425 9.78 -3.03 -9.07
CA LEU A 425 10.36 -2.60 -10.35
C LEU A 425 11.50 -1.60 -10.11
N GLN A 426 12.56 -2.07 -9.46
CA GLN A 426 13.88 -1.48 -9.70
C GLN A 426 14.32 -1.86 -11.12
N VAL A 427 13.66 -1.30 -12.13
CA VAL A 427 14.40 -1.01 -13.35
C VAL A 427 15.48 -0.05 -12.85
N ARG A 428 16.72 -0.53 -12.70
CA ARG A 428 17.89 0.30 -12.37
C ARG A 428 18.04 1.30 -13.51
N THR A 429 17.21 2.33 -13.48
CA THR A 429 17.43 3.53 -14.27
C THR A 429 18.56 4.24 -13.57
N PRO A 430 19.62 4.64 -14.30
CA PRO A 430 20.75 5.34 -13.70
C PRO A 430 20.33 6.70 -13.10
N ASN A 431 19.11 7.16 -13.37
CA ASN A 431 18.58 8.44 -12.91
C ASN A 431 17.23 8.29 -12.18
N PRO A 432 17.13 8.68 -10.89
CA PRO A 432 15.86 8.64 -10.14
C PRO A 432 14.76 9.51 -10.76
N ALA A 433 15.12 10.54 -11.54
CA ALA A 433 14.15 11.37 -12.27
C ALA A 433 13.42 10.58 -13.38
N ASP A 434 14.07 9.59 -13.98
CA ASP A 434 13.46 8.76 -15.02
C ASP A 434 12.46 7.77 -14.41
N GLN A 435 12.77 7.21 -13.24
CA GLN A 435 11.86 6.37 -12.49
C GLN A 435 10.57 7.12 -12.08
N GLN A 436 10.70 8.39 -11.70
CA GLN A 436 9.54 9.26 -11.37
C GLN A 436 8.64 9.51 -12.58
N ARG A 437 9.25 9.77 -13.75
CA ARG A 437 8.49 9.99 -14.99
C ARG A 437 7.75 8.73 -15.41
N LEU A 438 8.40 7.57 -15.28
CA LEU A 438 7.80 6.28 -15.60
C LEU A 438 6.59 5.97 -14.71
N SER A 439 6.68 6.18 -13.39
CA SER A 439 5.56 5.87 -12.49
C SER A 439 4.34 6.73 -12.72
N GLY A 440 4.53 8.05 -12.85
CA GLY A 440 3.46 8.98 -13.17
C GLY A 440 2.81 8.66 -14.52
N HIS A 441 3.63 8.34 -15.52
CA HIS A 441 3.15 7.98 -16.85
C HIS A 441 2.36 6.66 -16.87
N VAL A 442 2.82 5.61 -16.17
CA VAL A 442 2.06 4.35 -16.10
C VAL A 442 0.74 4.54 -15.36
N PHE A 443 0.72 5.33 -14.28
CA PHE A 443 -0.53 5.69 -13.59
C PHE A 443 -1.51 6.43 -14.51
N ALA A 444 -1.00 7.36 -15.32
CA ALA A 444 -1.76 8.08 -16.33
C ALA A 444 -2.41 7.14 -17.36
N GLN A 445 -1.63 6.17 -17.87
CA GLN A 445 -2.10 5.16 -18.81
C GLN A 445 -3.19 4.27 -18.19
N TRP A 446 -3.02 3.81 -16.95
CA TRP A 446 -4.03 3.04 -16.22
C TRP A 446 -5.37 3.78 -16.15
N LEU A 447 -5.32 5.05 -15.77
CA LEU A 447 -6.52 5.87 -15.64
C LEU A 447 -7.18 6.12 -17.01
N SER A 448 -6.36 6.36 -18.04
CA SER A 448 -6.82 6.52 -19.43
C SER A 448 -7.52 5.27 -19.97
N ILE A 449 -6.94 4.09 -19.75
CA ILE A 449 -7.51 2.80 -20.15
C ILE A 449 -8.86 2.56 -19.47
N ALA A 450 -8.96 2.81 -18.17
CA ALA A 450 -10.23 2.67 -17.45
C ALA A 450 -11.31 3.60 -18.03
N TYR A 451 -10.96 4.86 -18.27
CA TYR A 451 -11.87 5.87 -18.83
C TYR A 451 -12.34 5.53 -20.24
N MET A 452 -11.41 5.11 -21.12
CA MET A 452 -11.73 4.66 -22.47
C MET A 452 -12.60 3.41 -22.44
N THR A 453 -12.36 2.48 -21.50
CA THR A 453 -13.18 1.28 -21.32
C THR A 453 -14.62 1.68 -20.96
N PHE A 454 -14.83 2.57 -19.99
CA PHE A 454 -16.17 3.01 -19.61
C PHE A 454 -16.89 3.71 -20.76
N ALA A 455 -16.21 4.57 -21.51
CA ALA A 455 -16.81 5.25 -22.65
C ALA A 455 -17.15 4.30 -23.81
N GLN A 456 -16.26 3.37 -24.17
CA GLN A 456 -16.53 2.37 -25.21
C GLN A 456 -17.63 1.39 -24.81
N MET A 457 -17.76 1.09 -23.51
CA MET A 457 -18.88 0.34 -22.98
C MET A 457 -20.19 1.13 -22.93
N GLY A 458 -20.18 2.44 -23.23
CA GLY A 458 -21.36 3.29 -23.22
C GLY A 458 -21.84 3.64 -21.80
N ALA A 459 -20.93 3.72 -20.83
CA ALA A 459 -21.25 4.30 -19.53
C ALA A 459 -21.45 5.82 -19.70
N PRO A 460 -22.48 6.43 -19.07
CA PRO A 460 -22.71 7.86 -19.21
C PRO A 460 -21.58 8.66 -18.55
N PRO A 461 -20.95 9.61 -19.25
CA PRO A 461 -20.02 10.53 -18.62
C PRO A 461 -20.76 11.46 -17.66
N GLY A 462 -20.07 11.93 -16.62
CA GLY A 462 -20.60 13.01 -15.80
C GLY A 462 -20.80 14.31 -16.60
N HIS A 463 -21.71 15.17 -16.13
CA HIS A 463 -21.95 16.47 -16.74
C HIS A 463 -20.65 17.28 -16.86
N GLY A 464 -20.41 17.88 -18.03
CA GLY A 464 -19.28 18.77 -18.27
C GLY A 464 -18.07 18.14 -18.97
N ASN A 465 -18.05 16.82 -19.21
CA ASN A 465 -16.95 16.17 -19.96
C ASN A 465 -17.01 16.39 -21.47
N GLU A 466 -18.19 16.63 -22.05
CA GLU A 466 -18.40 16.71 -23.51
C GLU A 466 -17.57 17.80 -24.20
N ASN A 467 -17.23 18.87 -23.46
CA ASN A 467 -16.47 20.00 -23.99
C ASN A 467 -14.97 19.95 -23.62
N LYS A 468 -14.53 18.98 -22.80
CA LYS A 468 -13.13 18.88 -22.37
C LYS A 468 -12.36 18.04 -23.37
N THR A 469 -11.54 18.69 -24.20
CA THR A 469 -10.52 17.99 -25.00
C THR A 469 -9.56 17.27 -24.07
N GLY A 470 -9.26 16.00 -24.34
CA GLY A 470 -8.35 15.23 -23.49
C GLY A 470 -8.97 14.67 -22.22
N TRP A 471 -10.31 14.56 -22.12
CA TRP A 471 -10.96 14.03 -20.92
C TRP A 471 -10.47 12.63 -20.50
N ALA A 472 -10.01 11.81 -21.46
CA ALA A 472 -9.60 10.42 -21.27
C ALA A 472 -8.08 10.18 -21.31
N TRP A 473 -7.24 11.21 -21.48
CA TRP A 473 -5.78 11.04 -21.56
C TRP A 473 -5.06 12.24 -20.93
N ILE A 474 -3.74 12.12 -20.79
CA ILE A 474 -2.91 13.17 -20.20
C ILE A 474 -2.17 13.90 -21.30
N ASP A 475 -2.31 15.23 -21.33
CA ASP A 475 -1.46 16.11 -22.13
C ASP A 475 -0.29 16.53 -21.23
N THR A 476 0.77 15.74 -21.26
CA THR A 476 1.98 16.00 -20.47
C THR A 476 2.82 17.13 -21.04
N GLN A 477 2.71 17.47 -22.34
CA GLN A 477 3.43 18.59 -22.95
C GLN A 477 2.70 19.18 -24.18
N PRO A 478 2.32 20.47 -24.15
CA PRO A 478 1.71 21.12 -25.30
C PRO A 478 2.67 21.10 -26.49
N GLY A 479 2.19 20.55 -27.62
CA GLY A 479 2.94 20.48 -28.88
C GLY A 479 3.59 19.12 -29.19
N GLN A 480 3.46 18.11 -28.32
CA GLN A 480 3.93 16.76 -28.63
C GLN A 480 2.84 15.90 -29.28
N HIS A 481 2.88 15.79 -30.62
CA HIS A 481 2.02 14.87 -31.38
C HIS A 481 2.11 13.40 -30.93
N LEU A 482 3.20 13.02 -30.26
CA LEU A 482 3.43 11.65 -29.77
C LEU A 482 2.38 11.19 -28.75
N GLN A 483 1.86 12.08 -27.92
CA GLN A 483 0.90 11.71 -26.86
C GLN A 483 -0.50 11.44 -27.43
N ILE A 484 -0.86 12.16 -28.49
CA ILE A 484 -2.09 11.88 -29.25
C ILE A 484 -2.00 10.48 -29.88
N LEU A 485 -0.86 10.14 -30.49
CA LEU A 485 -0.63 8.80 -31.04
C LEU A 485 -0.69 7.72 -29.97
N GLU A 486 -0.18 8.00 -28.77
CA GLU A 486 -0.28 7.09 -27.64
C GLU A 486 -1.73 6.90 -27.19
N ALA A 487 -2.52 7.98 -27.08
CA ALA A 487 -3.94 7.89 -26.76
C ALA A 487 -4.71 7.05 -27.79
N TYR A 488 -4.41 7.18 -29.08
CA TYR A 488 -4.97 6.31 -30.12
C TYR A 488 -4.57 4.84 -29.92
N ARG A 489 -3.30 4.56 -29.63
CA ARG A 489 -2.84 3.19 -29.35
C ARG A 489 -3.53 2.57 -28.14
N LEU A 490 -3.74 3.35 -27.07
CA LEU A 490 -4.49 2.90 -25.90
C LEU A 490 -5.96 2.65 -26.25
N ALA A 491 -6.59 3.52 -27.05
CA ALA A 491 -7.97 3.34 -27.50
C ALA A 491 -8.12 2.08 -28.37
N ASP A 492 -7.18 1.81 -29.27
CA ASP A 492 -7.14 0.60 -30.09
C ASP A 492 -6.96 -0.65 -29.22
N LEU A 493 -6.07 -0.60 -28.22
CA LEU A 493 -5.89 -1.69 -27.26
C LEU A 493 -7.20 -2.02 -26.53
N VAL A 494 -7.89 -0.99 -26.02
CA VAL A 494 -9.18 -1.15 -25.33
C VAL A 494 -10.23 -1.73 -26.28
N GLY A 495 -10.36 -1.17 -27.48
CA GLY A 495 -11.34 -1.61 -28.48
C GLY A 495 -11.12 -3.05 -28.93
N ASN A 496 -9.88 -3.42 -29.22
CA ASN A 496 -9.54 -4.79 -29.58
C ASN A 496 -9.78 -5.77 -28.43
N THR A 497 -9.46 -5.38 -27.19
CA THR A 497 -9.68 -6.23 -26.01
C THR A 497 -11.18 -6.44 -25.77
N LEU A 498 -12.00 -5.39 -25.83
CA LEU A 498 -13.45 -5.50 -25.69
C LEU A 498 -14.08 -6.32 -26.82
N ARG A 499 -13.61 -6.16 -28.07
CA ARG A 499 -14.06 -6.96 -29.22
C ARG A 499 -13.78 -8.44 -29.00
N LEU A 500 -12.56 -8.80 -28.62
CA LEU A 500 -12.17 -10.20 -28.37
C LEU A 500 -12.94 -10.81 -27.20
N GLN A 501 -13.20 -10.03 -26.14
CA GLN A 501 -14.08 -10.49 -25.06
C GLN A 501 -15.50 -10.73 -25.55
N ALA A 502 -16.06 -9.85 -26.39
CA ALA A 502 -17.39 -10.05 -26.95
C ALA A 502 -17.46 -11.28 -27.89
N GLU A 503 -16.43 -11.51 -28.70
CA GLU A 503 -16.31 -12.71 -29.55
C GLU A 503 -16.21 -13.98 -28.71
N ARG A 504 -15.41 -13.96 -27.64
CA ARG A 504 -15.30 -15.07 -26.69
C ARG A 504 -16.64 -15.37 -26.01
N ASP A 505 -17.31 -14.36 -25.49
CA ASP A 505 -18.62 -14.52 -24.86
C ASP A 505 -19.67 -15.04 -25.86
N ALA A 506 -19.59 -14.63 -27.13
CA ALA A 506 -20.45 -15.15 -28.19
C ALA A 506 -20.17 -16.65 -28.47
N MET A 507 -18.91 -17.07 -28.49
CA MET A 507 -18.54 -18.49 -28.62
C MET A 507 -18.99 -19.31 -27.41
N GLU A 508 -18.84 -18.79 -26.19
CA GLU A 508 -19.27 -19.44 -24.95
C GLU A 508 -20.80 -19.49 -24.81
N SER A 509 -21.54 -18.56 -25.44
CA SER A 509 -23.01 -18.50 -25.38
C SER A 509 -23.75 -19.64 -26.11
N GLY A 510 -23.04 -20.56 -26.78
CA GLY A 510 -23.58 -21.77 -27.42
C GLY A 510 -24.21 -22.84 -26.51
N LYS A 511 -24.56 -22.53 -25.23
CA LYS A 511 -25.03 -23.41 -24.12
C LYS A 511 -24.00 -24.50 -23.74
N SER A 512 -23.56 -24.67 -22.47
CA SER A 512 -24.27 -24.53 -21.20
C SER A 512 -23.43 -23.95 -20.04
N LEU A 513 -24.00 -22.91 -19.40
CA LEU A 513 -24.02 -22.47 -17.97
C LEU A 513 -22.70 -22.13 -17.23
N PRO A 514 -22.80 -21.24 -16.20
CA PRO A 514 -21.91 -20.09 -16.06
C PRO A 514 -20.74 -20.42 -15.13
N ALA A 515 -19.54 -20.40 -15.68
CA ALA A 515 -18.36 -20.18 -14.86
C ALA A 515 -18.38 -18.71 -14.41
N SER A 516 -17.98 -18.45 -13.16
CA SER A 516 -17.76 -17.12 -12.58
C SER A 516 -17.12 -16.14 -13.56
N SER A 517 -17.33 -14.82 -13.40
CA SER A 517 -16.66 -13.74 -14.13
C SER A 517 -15.29 -14.20 -14.64
N ALA A 518 -15.25 -14.55 -15.94
CA ALA A 518 -14.04 -15.08 -16.55
C ALA A 518 -12.90 -14.05 -16.43
N ALA A 519 -13.23 -12.77 -16.21
CA ALA A 519 -12.27 -11.72 -15.89
C ALA A 519 -11.62 -11.89 -14.52
N GLU A 520 -12.35 -12.28 -13.47
CA GLU A 520 -11.78 -12.48 -12.13
C GLU A 520 -10.96 -13.77 -12.05
N ALA A 521 -11.41 -14.85 -12.70
CA ALA A 521 -10.62 -16.07 -12.88
C ALA A 521 -9.36 -15.80 -13.70
N ALA A 522 -9.50 -15.09 -14.84
CA ALA A 522 -8.37 -14.67 -15.65
C ALA A 522 -7.47 -13.68 -14.91
N LEU A 523 -7.97 -12.81 -14.02
CA LEU A 523 -7.10 -11.93 -13.22
C LEU A 523 -6.34 -12.73 -12.17
N ARG A 524 -7.00 -13.70 -11.53
CA ARG A 524 -6.34 -14.60 -10.57
C ARG A 524 -5.25 -15.38 -11.28
N GLU A 525 -5.49 -15.91 -12.47
CA GLU A 525 -4.46 -16.50 -13.32
C GLU A 525 -3.41 -15.45 -13.74
N HIS A 526 -3.77 -14.30 -14.31
CA HIS A 526 -2.81 -13.28 -14.77
C HIS A 526 -1.91 -12.71 -13.66
N PHE A 527 -2.40 -12.61 -12.42
CA PHE A 527 -1.61 -12.16 -11.28
C PHE A 527 -0.99 -13.32 -10.48
N SER A 528 -1.30 -14.60 -10.80
CA SER A 528 -0.75 -15.77 -10.09
C SER A 528 -0.34 -17.02 -10.93
N GLY A 529 -0.33 -17.01 -12.27
CA GLY A 529 -0.04 -18.18 -13.13
C GLY A 529 -0.11 -18.00 -14.68
N GLU A 530 0.34 -19.05 -15.39
CA GLU A 530 0.67 -19.16 -16.84
C GLU A 530 -0.47 -18.97 -17.87
N GLU A 531 -1.75 -19.05 -17.51
CA GLU A 531 -2.85 -19.14 -18.49
C GLU A 531 -3.28 -17.80 -19.08
N GLY A 532 -3.17 -16.70 -18.33
CA GLY A 532 -3.37 -15.36 -18.85
C GLY A 532 -2.40 -15.02 -20.00
N ASP A 533 -1.20 -15.58 -19.95
CA ASP A 533 -0.17 -15.35 -20.96
C ASP A 533 -0.54 -15.95 -22.32
N LYS A 534 -1.38 -17.00 -22.37
CA LYS A 534 -1.86 -17.59 -23.63
C LYS A 534 -2.92 -16.72 -24.32
N ALA A 535 -3.78 -16.06 -23.55
CA ALA A 535 -4.80 -15.16 -24.11
C ALA A 535 -4.18 -13.89 -24.71
N VAL A 536 -3.16 -13.32 -24.06
CA VAL A 536 -2.39 -12.19 -24.60
C VAL A 536 -1.59 -12.61 -25.83
N GLN A 537 -1.06 -13.84 -25.85
CA GLN A 537 -0.38 -14.42 -27.03
C GLN A 537 -1.30 -14.48 -28.25
N GLN A 538 -2.50 -15.05 -28.09
CA GLN A 538 -3.45 -15.21 -29.19
C GLN A 538 -3.93 -13.85 -29.73
N GLN A 539 -4.15 -12.88 -28.84
CA GLN A 539 -4.49 -11.51 -29.19
C GLN A 539 -3.35 -10.80 -29.94
N VAL A 540 -2.09 -11.04 -29.57
CA VAL A 540 -0.89 -10.52 -30.24
C VAL A 540 -0.69 -11.16 -31.62
N GLU A 541 -0.91 -12.46 -31.75
CA GLU A 541 -0.84 -13.23 -33.00
C GLU A 541 -1.87 -12.75 -34.03
N GLU A 542 -3.12 -12.52 -33.59
CA GLU A 542 -4.21 -12.06 -34.46
C GLU A 542 -4.09 -10.58 -34.86
N SER A 543 -3.38 -9.77 -34.06
CA SER A 543 -3.20 -8.34 -34.32
C SER A 543 -2.09 -8.03 -35.35
N GLY A 544 -1.32 -9.03 -35.79
CA GLY A 544 -0.35 -8.92 -36.89
C GLY A 544 0.83 -7.95 -36.69
N SER A 545 0.99 -7.35 -35.51
CA SER A 545 1.92 -6.22 -35.29
C SER A 545 2.97 -6.45 -34.19
N ILE A 546 2.94 -7.56 -33.44
CA ILE A 546 3.86 -7.78 -32.33
C ILE A 546 4.50 -9.17 -32.46
N VAL A 547 5.83 -9.21 -32.38
CA VAL A 547 6.64 -10.43 -32.45
C VAL A 547 6.26 -11.35 -31.29
N VAL A 548 5.77 -12.53 -31.65
CA VAL A 548 5.37 -13.60 -30.73
C VAL A 548 6.62 -14.13 -30.04
N VAL A 549 6.74 -13.87 -28.74
CA VAL A 549 7.80 -14.47 -27.92
C VAL A 549 7.29 -15.84 -27.47
N GLU A 550 7.76 -16.90 -28.14
CA GLU A 550 7.34 -18.29 -27.88
C GLU A 550 7.72 -18.78 -26.48
N ASP A 551 8.74 -18.19 -25.85
CA ASP A 551 9.24 -18.60 -24.53
C ASP A 551 8.46 -17.94 -23.37
N PRO A 552 7.71 -18.71 -22.54
CA PRO A 552 7.00 -18.20 -21.36
C PRO A 552 7.93 -17.53 -20.34
N SER A 553 9.19 -17.96 -20.27
CA SER A 553 10.17 -17.41 -19.33
C SER A 553 10.60 -15.99 -19.73
N LEU A 554 10.60 -15.67 -21.02
CA LEU A 554 10.88 -14.32 -21.53
C LEU A 554 9.72 -13.35 -21.32
N ARG A 555 8.51 -13.86 -21.03
CA ARG A 555 7.32 -13.02 -20.77
C ARG A 555 7.38 -12.38 -19.39
N GLN A 556 7.80 -13.15 -18.39
CA GLN A 556 7.99 -12.64 -17.03
C GLN A 556 9.14 -11.65 -16.93
N THR A 557 10.10 -11.71 -17.86
CA THR A 557 11.25 -10.80 -17.89
C THR A 557 11.02 -9.56 -18.77
N SER A 558 10.02 -9.56 -19.65
CA SER A 558 9.68 -8.41 -20.50
C SER A 558 8.73 -7.43 -19.78
N PRO A 559 9.19 -6.23 -19.38
CA PRO A 559 8.33 -5.25 -18.70
C PRO A 559 7.14 -4.80 -19.55
N MET A 560 7.33 -4.80 -20.89
CA MET A 560 6.28 -4.40 -21.84
C MET A 560 5.13 -5.42 -21.87
N LEU A 561 5.43 -6.71 -21.86
CA LEU A 561 4.40 -7.76 -21.85
C LEU A 561 3.63 -7.76 -20.52
N VAL A 562 4.34 -7.57 -19.40
CA VAL A 562 3.69 -7.41 -18.09
C VAL A 562 2.75 -6.21 -18.09
N MET A 563 3.17 -5.08 -18.67
CA MET A 563 2.34 -3.88 -18.76
C MET A 563 1.09 -4.10 -19.62
N ILE A 564 1.22 -4.71 -20.80
CA ILE A 564 0.07 -5.04 -21.67
C ILE A 564 -0.89 -5.99 -20.97
N SER A 565 -0.37 -7.00 -20.28
CA SER A 565 -1.16 -7.94 -19.47
C SER A 565 -1.97 -7.21 -18.38
N GLN A 566 -1.34 -6.28 -17.65
CA GLN A 566 -2.04 -5.44 -16.67
C GLN A 566 -3.13 -4.58 -17.33
N PHE A 567 -2.84 -3.97 -18.48
CA PHE A 567 -3.79 -3.13 -19.21
C PHE A 567 -5.00 -3.90 -19.70
N THR A 568 -4.80 -5.07 -20.28
CA THR A 568 -5.93 -5.93 -20.68
C THR A 568 -6.76 -6.32 -19.47
N GLY A 569 -6.14 -6.70 -18.34
CA GLY A 569 -6.84 -6.99 -17.09
C GLY A 569 -7.73 -5.84 -16.59
N LEU A 570 -7.26 -4.59 -16.69
CA LEU A 570 -8.07 -3.41 -16.35
C LEU A 570 -9.30 -3.26 -17.25
N VAL A 571 -9.14 -3.49 -18.56
CA VAL A 571 -10.27 -3.45 -19.50
C VAL A 571 -11.31 -4.49 -19.12
N LYS A 572 -10.89 -5.73 -18.82
CA LYS A 572 -11.81 -6.81 -18.43
C LYS A 572 -12.60 -6.45 -17.16
N LEU A 573 -11.93 -5.95 -16.13
CA LEU A 573 -12.59 -5.55 -14.88
C LEU A 573 -13.50 -4.33 -15.06
N GLY A 574 -13.07 -3.35 -15.86
CA GLY A 574 -13.88 -2.19 -16.20
C GLY A 574 -15.17 -2.59 -16.91
N ARG A 575 -15.07 -3.50 -17.88
CA ARG A 575 -16.21 -4.10 -18.58
C ARG A 575 -17.16 -4.79 -17.61
N ASP A 576 -16.65 -5.71 -16.80
CA ASP A 576 -17.46 -6.50 -15.87
C ASP A 576 -18.17 -5.62 -14.84
N LEU A 577 -17.50 -4.57 -14.35
CA LEU A 577 -18.13 -3.58 -13.48
C LEU A 577 -19.33 -2.92 -14.17
N ILE A 578 -19.19 -2.45 -15.41
CA ILE A 578 -20.30 -1.81 -16.16
C ILE A 578 -21.43 -2.80 -16.43
N LEU A 579 -21.13 -4.06 -16.76
CA LEU A 579 -22.15 -5.08 -16.95
C LEU A 579 -22.93 -5.32 -15.65
N SER A 580 -22.25 -5.44 -14.51
CA SER A 580 -22.91 -5.60 -13.20
C SER A 580 -23.75 -4.38 -12.79
N GLU A 581 -23.31 -3.17 -13.11
CA GLU A 581 -24.09 -1.94 -12.89
C GLU A 581 -25.38 -1.93 -13.73
N ARG A 582 -25.34 -2.50 -14.94
CA ARG A 582 -26.50 -2.61 -15.84
C ARG A 582 -27.49 -3.69 -15.41
N GLU A 583 -27.01 -4.78 -14.81
CA GLU A 583 -27.88 -5.84 -14.29
C GLU A 583 -28.63 -5.41 -13.02
N THR A 584 -28.08 -4.42 -12.31
CA THR A 584 -28.65 -3.91 -11.05
C THR A 584 -29.55 -2.69 -11.21
N ALA A 585 -29.49 -2.01 -12.36
CA ALA A 585 -30.32 -0.86 -12.73
C ALA A 585 -31.61 -1.32 -13.44
#